data_AF-A0A7X9ZXI7-F1
#
_entry.id   AF-A0A7X9ZXI7-F1
#
_cell.length_a   1.000
_cell.length_b   1.000
_cell.length_c   1.000
_cell.angle_alpha   90.00
_cell.angle_beta   90.00
_cell.angle_gamma   90.00
#
_symmetry.space_group_name_H-M   'P 1'
#
loop_
_entity.id
_entity.type
_entity.pdbx_description
1 polymer ?
#
loop_
_entity_poly.entity_id
_entity_poly.type
_entity_poly.pdbx_seq_one_letter_code
_entity_poly.pdbx_strand_id
1 'polypeptide(L)'
;MTAAEKPRTHKVGPHTMHVNRIQPTSANRMPLYVMCTPDRWGLRYSDEEKGALAYPVARDYAKEILQTLTTQVQWGEAYFGPPGRTPTLKLQWPLEPGNQIKNLSELLRPHIAKALTSPTAGFGIPWGAVPRSMGLYSPSADRPSGEQGAFTVNDWSLRLNVGMLKAMFGIKASEVAPESDAASRADQIEPLQILADTLYHEARHCQQWFWVYALVQQYPDNFPDTPNIAQWPTALASGGKQNNQVDQAQSVVTLAASQPIPTDPLALASLKRMAVGLYLYTLNIWRYNKAGVHYPPFIRTTRELDEEIRRARAHAIDLLQHVGVGGTPIDVDAMVAEPSRCYCDYTARPWENDAFFCGETATAYWKSTVDPHRALDIHESDQCSRAYELADAHQKKLTRLADAAGARTSDSSSGESQ
;
A
#
# COMPACT_ATOMS: atom_id res chain seq x y z
N MET A 1 -18.45 -22.01 -39.47
CA MET A 1 -17.05 -21.84 -39.03
C MET A 1 -16.91 -20.39 -38.57
N THR A 2 -16.99 -20.15 -37.27
CA THR A 2 -16.75 -18.83 -36.68
C THR A 2 -15.27 -18.50 -36.82
N ALA A 3 -14.94 -17.32 -37.33
CA ALA A 3 -13.57 -16.84 -37.41
C ALA A 3 -12.96 -16.88 -36.00
N ALA A 4 -11.80 -17.51 -35.84
CA ALA A 4 -11.07 -17.48 -34.59
C ALA A 4 -10.76 -16.01 -34.24
N GLU A 5 -11.36 -15.50 -33.16
CA GLU A 5 -11.06 -14.18 -32.63
C GLU A 5 -9.55 -14.06 -32.40
N LYS A 6 -8.93 -13.03 -32.98
CA LYS A 6 -7.52 -12.74 -32.71
C LYS A 6 -7.35 -12.52 -31.21
N PRO A 7 -6.35 -13.15 -30.56
CA PRO A 7 -6.09 -12.94 -29.14
C PRO A 7 -5.90 -11.44 -28.87
N ARG A 8 -6.75 -10.86 -28.02
CA ARG A 8 -6.63 -9.44 -27.64
C ARG A 8 -5.28 -9.21 -26.97
N THR A 9 -4.63 -8.08 -27.28
CA THR A 9 -3.33 -7.70 -26.71
C THR A 9 -3.39 -6.31 -26.07
N HIS A 10 -2.54 -6.05 -25.08
CA HIS A 10 -2.32 -4.74 -24.51
C HIS A 10 -0.82 -4.41 -24.42
N LYS A 11 -0.48 -3.12 -24.37
CA LYS A 11 0.89 -2.69 -24.11
C LYS A 11 1.16 -2.55 -22.61
N VAL A 12 2.35 -2.95 -22.17
CA VAL A 12 2.79 -2.96 -20.76
C VAL A 12 4.27 -2.58 -20.73
N GLY A 13 4.57 -1.34 -20.31
CA GLY A 13 5.88 -0.73 -20.52
C GLY A 13 6.29 -0.80 -22.00
N PRO A 14 7.49 -1.32 -22.33
CA PRO A 14 7.93 -1.50 -23.71
C PRO A 14 7.35 -2.77 -24.39
N HIS A 15 6.57 -3.59 -23.67
CA HIS A 15 6.12 -4.90 -24.14
C HIS A 15 4.69 -4.90 -24.69
N THR A 16 4.37 -5.87 -25.54
CA THR A 16 2.99 -6.20 -25.93
C THR A 16 2.63 -7.57 -25.40
N MET A 17 1.59 -7.67 -24.58
CA MET A 17 1.17 -8.91 -23.92
C MET A 17 -0.25 -9.30 -24.34
N HIS A 18 -0.56 -10.58 -24.31
CA HIS A 18 -1.93 -11.07 -24.52
C HIS A 18 -2.80 -10.76 -23.30
N VAL A 19 -4.00 -10.25 -23.55
CA VAL A 19 -4.97 -9.96 -22.51
C VAL A 19 -5.59 -11.27 -22.02
N ASN A 20 -5.59 -11.47 -20.69
CA ASN A 20 -6.35 -12.53 -20.01
C ASN A 20 -6.07 -13.97 -20.49
N ARG A 21 -4.84 -14.30 -20.94
CA ARG A 21 -4.46 -15.70 -21.18
C ARG A 21 -3.91 -16.32 -19.89
N ILE A 22 -4.69 -17.22 -19.31
CA ILE A 22 -4.25 -18.14 -18.24
C ILE A 22 -3.25 -19.13 -18.88
N GLN A 23 -1.97 -19.11 -18.49
CA GLN A 23 -0.94 -20.07 -18.94
C GLN A 23 -0.27 -20.72 -17.74
N PRO A 24 -0.02 -22.04 -17.64
CA PRO A 24 0.47 -22.74 -16.44
C PRO A 24 1.67 -22.08 -15.72
N THR A 25 1.84 -22.24 -14.40
CA THR A 25 3.04 -21.74 -13.68
C THR A 25 4.29 -22.46 -14.18
N SER A 26 5.49 -22.00 -13.80
CA SER A 26 6.76 -22.73 -14.05
C SER A 26 6.73 -24.17 -13.49
N ALA A 27 5.88 -24.44 -12.50
CA ALA A 27 5.59 -25.78 -11.97
C ALA A 27 4.45 -26.53 -12.69
N ASN A 28 4.03 -26.06 -13.87
CA ASN A 28 2.97 -26.63 -14.73
C ASN A 28 1.61 -26.85 -14.02
N ARG A 29 1.31 -26.06 -12.99
CA ARG A 29 0.01 -26.09 -12.31
C ARG A 29 -0.99 -25.23 -13.08
N MET A 30 -2.29 -25.57 -12.99
CA MET A 30 -3.33 -24.66 -13.44
C MET A 30 -3.19 -23.41 -12.61
N PRO A 31 -3.03 -22.25 -13.22
CA PRO A 31 -2.26 -21.28 -12.51
C PRO A 31 -3.12 -20.12 -12.08
N LEU A 32 -2.88 -19.71 -10.84
CA LEU A 32 -3.68 -18.75 -10.11
C LEU A 32 -3.25 -17.32 -10.49
N TYR A 33 -3.07 -17.05 -11.80
CA TYR A 33 -2.11 -16.10 -12.43
C TYR A 33 -2.19 -14.62 -12.04
N VAL A 34 -3.08 -14.20 -11.16
CA VAL A 34 -3.18 -12.79 -10.76
C VAL A 34 -3.53 -12.59 -9.28
N MET A 35 -3.73 -13.66 -8.53
CA MET A 35 -4.66 -13.55 -7.43
C MET A 35 -4.09 -13.04 -6.12
N CYS A 36 -2.77 -13.02 -5.95
CA CYS A 36 -2.02 -12.33 -4.88
C CYS A 36 -0.54 -12.74 -4.77
N THR A 37 0.01 -13.38 -5.80
CA THR A 37 1.44 -13.71 -5.91
C THR A 37 2.30 -12.50 -5.49
N PRO A 38 3.25 -12.66 -4.56
CA PRO A 38 4.04 -11.55 -4.04
C PRO A 38 4.75 -10.74 -5.14
N ASP A 39 5.29 -11.43 -6.15
CA ASP A 39 6.05 -10.85 -7.27
C ASP A 39 5.17 -10.19 -8.35
N ARG A 40 3.92 -10.66 -8.53
CA ARG A 40 3.03 -10.18 -9.62
C ARG A 40 1.93 -9.25 -9.13
N TRP A 41 1.92 -8.91 -7.85
CA TRP A 41 1.02 -7.91 -7.30
C TRP A 41 1.79 -6.83 -6.54
N GLY A 42 2.22 -5.82 -7.29
CA GLY A 42 2.94 -4.67 -6.79
C GLY A 42 4.31 -5.07 -6.26
N LEU A 43 5.36 -5.00 -7.07
CA LEU A 43 6.81 -4.85 -6.73
C LEU A 43 7.38 -5.55 -5.48
N ARG A 44 6.77 -6.61 -4.92
CA ARG A 44 7.30 -7.33 -3.76
C ARG A 44 8.26 -8.36 -4.30
N TYR A 45 9.50 -8.28 -3.88
CA TYR A 45 10.48 -9.27 -4.29
C TYR A 45 10.69 -10.28 -3.19
N SER A 46 10.59 -11.53 -3.59
CA SER A 46 10.91 -12.68 -2.79
C SER A 46 11.99 -13.50 -3.47
N ASP A 47 12.96 -13.96 -2.70
CA ASP A 47 13.80 -15.10 -3.06
C ASP A 47 13.11 -16.40 -2.63
N GLU A 48 13.55 -17.54 -3.16
CA GLU A 48 13.25 -18.85 -2.57
C GLU A 48 14.41 -19.26 -1.66
N GLU A 49 14.18 -19.33 -0.35
CA GLU A 49 15.13 -19.89 0.61
C GLU A 49 14.56 -21.20 1.16
N LYS A 50 15.26 -22.32 0.90
CA LYS A 50 14.88 -23.68 1.38
C LYS A 50 13.44 -24.09 1.01
N GLY A 51 12.95 -23.64 -0.16
CA GLY A 51 11.60 -23.96 -0.64
C GLY A 51 10.48 -23.11 -0.04
N ALA A 52 10.81 -22.05 0.71
CA ALA A 52 9.88 -21.03 1.17
C ALA A 52 10.25 -19.66 0.59
N LEU A 53 9.27 -18.77 0.49
CA LEU A 53 9.52 -17.39 0.10
C LEU A 53 10.38 -16.69 1.16
N ALA A 54 11.26 -15.77 0.74
CA ALA A 54 12.08 -14.97 1.63
C ALA A 54 12.10 -13.52 1.16
N TYR A 55 11.89 -12.57 2.08
CA TYR A 55 11.85 -11.14 1.75
C TYR A 55 13.03 -10.43 2.42
N PRO A 56 14.22 -10.44 1.79
CA PRO A 56 15.44 -9.95 2.42
C PRO A 56 15.35 -8.46 2.81
N VAL A 57 14.67 -7.64 2.01
CA VAL A 57 14.50 -6.21 2.33
C VAL A 57 13.64 -6.02 3.58
N ALA A 58 12.55 -6.77 3.72
CA ALA A 58 11.67 -6.71 4.90
C ALA A 58 12.37 -7.28 6.14
N ARG A 59 13.10 -8.39 5.99
CA ARG A 59 13.92 -8.99 7.05
C ARG A 59 14.93 -8.00 7.61
N ASP A 60 15.73 -7.41 6.71
CA ASP A 60 16.80 -6.49 7.11
C ASP A 60 16.21 -5.21 7.73
N TYR A 61 15.12 -4.69 7.16
CA TYR A 61 14.37 -3.57 7.73
C TYR A 61 13.88 -3.88 9.15
N ALA A 62 13.13 -4.98 9.33
CA ALA A 62 12.51 -5.35 10.60
C ALA A 62 13.55 -5.54 11.71
N LYS A 63 14.69 -6.18 11.38
CA LYS A 63 15.80 -6.36 12.31
C LYS A 63 16.42 -5.02 12.73
N GLU A 64 16.72 -4.16 11.78
CA GLU A 64 17.39 -2.88 12.06
C GLU A 64 16.47 -1.91 12.82
N ILE A 65 15.21 -1.80 12.41
CA ILE A 65 14.25 -0.89 13.03
C ILE A 65 13.92 -1.34 14.46
N LEU A 66 13.77 -2.65 14.72
CA LEU A 66 13.65 -3.22 16.06
C LEU A 66 14.84 -2.82 16.93
N GLN A 67 16.06 -3.03 16.45
CA GLN A 67 17.28 -2.71 17.19
C GLN A 67 17.37 -1.20 17.50
N THR A 68 17.01 -0.34 16.54
CA THR A 68 17.00 1.11 16.75
C THR A 68 15.95 1.52 17.78
N LEU A 69 14.70 1.08 17.63
CA LEU A 69 13.59 1.47 18.51
C LEU A 69 13.76 0.96 19.95
N THR A 70 14.41 -0.19 20.15
CA THR A 70 14.62 -0.78 21.49
C THR A 70 15.91 -0.30 22.15
N THR A 71 16.98 -0.05 21.37
CA THR A 71 18.30 0.21 21.96
C THR A 71 18.79 1.65 21.85
N GLN A 72 18.20 2.47 20.99
CA GLN A 72 18.56 3.88 20.83
C GLN A 72 17.53 4.84 21.40
N VAL A 73 16.29 4.38 21.64
CA VAL A 73 15.19 5.21 22.13
C VAL A 73 14.78 4.80 23.53
N GLN A 74 14.67 5.78 24.42
CA GLN A 74 14.00 5.67 25.70
C GLN A 74 12.60 6.29 25.60
N TRP A 75 11.58 5.51 25.92
CA TRP A 75 10.16 5.86 25.84
C TRP A 75 9.63 6.19 27.24
N GLY A 76 9.62 7.48 27.61
CA GLY A 76 9.31 7.88 28.98
C GLY A 76 10.37 7.34 29.96
N GLU A 77 9.96 6.46 30.86
CA GLU A 77 10.86 5.78 31.79
C GLU A 77 11.42 4.46 31.23
N ALA A 78 10.79 3.90 30.18
CA ALA A 78 11.16 2.59 29.65
C ALA A 78 12.33 2.69 28.66
N TYR A 79 13.38 1.92 28.92
CA TYR A 79 14.50 1.74 28.00
C TYR A 79 14.79 0.25 27.85
N PHE A 80 14.67 -0.24 26.61
CA PHE A 80 14.82 -1.65 26.29
C PHE A 80 16.25 -2.02 25.88
N GLY A 81 17.20 -1.08 25.88
CA GLY A 81 18.58 -1.38 25.55
C GLY A 81 19.28 -2.20 26.62
N PRO A 82 20.47 -2.78 26.31
CA PRO A 82 21.26 -3.51 27.28
C PRO A 82 21.59 -2.67 28.53
N PRO A 83 21.70 -3.30 29.72
CA PRO A 83 22.08 -2.60 30.95
C PRO A 83 23.36 -1.78 30.79
N GLY A 84 23.35 -0.55 31.31
CA GLY A 84 24.49 0.37 31.24
C GLY A 84 24.66 1.11 29.91
N ARG A 85 23.81 0.84 28.90
CA ARG A 85 23.81 1.61 27.66
C ARG A 85 23.01 2.90 27.81
N THR A 86 23.51 3.98 27.21
CA THR A 86 22.81 5.27 27.18
C THR A 86 21.95 5.37 25.92
N PRO A 87 20.64 5.71 26.02
CA PRO A 87 19.81 5.97 24.85
C PRO A 87 20.29 7.21 24.11
N THR A 88 20.24 7.14 22.78
CA THR A 88 20.53 8.28 21.89
C THR A 88 19.40 9.30 21.90
N LEU A 89 18.15 8.85 22.01
CA LEU A 89 16.95 9.68 22.01
C LEU A 89 16.10 9.37 23.24
N LYS A 90 15.70 10.42 23.97
CA LYS A 90 14.75 10.31 25.08
C LYS A 90 13.46 11.04 24.70
N LEU A 91 12.36 10.32 24.74
CA LEU A 91 11.04 10.84 24.39
C LEU A 91 10.16 10.90 25.65
N GLN A 92 9.27 11.87 25.69
CA GLN A 92 8.26 12.04 26.74
C GLN A 92 6.87 12.16 26.11
N TRP A 93 5.85 11.77 26.87
CA TRP A 93 4.45 11.91 26.46
C TRP A 93 3.84 13.20 27.02
N PRO A 94 3.02 13.95 26.25
CA PRO A 94 2.75 13.75 24.82
C PRO A 94 3.97 14.03 23.94
N LEU A 95 4.01 13.40 22.76
CA LEU A 95 5.01 13.70 21.74
C LEU A 95 4.74 15.08 21.15
N GLU A 96 5.38 16.10 21.72
CA GLU A 96 5.19 17.48 21.27
C GLU A 96 5.66 17.69 19.81
N PRO A 97 4.87 18.40 18.98
CA PRO A 97 5.30 18.90 17.68
C PRO A 97 6.59 19.71 17.81
N GLY A 98 7.60 19.39 17.00
CA GLY A 98 8.93 20.01 17.06
C GLY A 98 10.05 18.98 17.23
N ASN A 99 10.97 19.21 18.16
CA ASN A 99 12.22 18.45 18.26
C ASN A 99 12.02 16.95 18.55
N GLN A 100 11.02 16.55 19.35
CA GLN A 100 10.82 15.13 19.67
C GLN A 100 10.41 14.31 18.43
N ILE A 101 9.35 14.76 17.74
CA ILE A 101 8.87 14.15 16.51
C ILE A 101 9.94 14.19 15.42
N LYS A 102 10.58 15.35 15.23
CA LYS A 102 11.63 15.52 14.23
C LYS A 102 12.82 14.58 14.48
N ASN A 103 13.32 14.52 15.71
CA ASN A 103 14.47 13.67 16.05
C ASN A 103 14.14 12.18 15.90
N LEU A 104 12.91 11.76 16.25
CA LEU A 104 12.46 10.40 15.98
C LEU A 104 12.42 10.13 14.47
N SER A 105 11.81 11.00 13.68
CA SER A 105 11.78 10.87 12.22
C SER A 105 13.18 10.81 11.61
N GLU A 106 14.12 11.65 12.05
CA GLU A 106 15.52 11.64 11.61
C GLU A 106 16.23 10.34 11.96
N LEU A 107 15.93 9.75 13.12
CA LEU A 107 16.46 8.46 13.55
C LEU A 107 15.92 7.29 12.71
N LEU A 108 14.64 7.32 12.33
CA LEU A 108 13.98 6.22 11.61
C LEU A 108 14.18 6.30 10.09
N ARG A 109 14.31 7.50 9.53
CA ARG A 109 14.42 7.73 8.08
C ARG A 109 15.49 6.89 7.38
N PRO A 110 16.71 6.69 7.92
CA PRO A 110 17.72 5.86 7.26
C PRO A 110 17.27 4.42 6.99
N HIS A 111 16.50 3.81 7.90
CA HIS A 111 15.99 2.44 7.73
C HIS A 111 14.95 2.37 6.61
N ILE A 112 14.05 3.36 6.55
CA ILE A 112 13.06 3.47 5.47
C ILE A 112 13.73 3.77 4.14
N ALA A 113 14.70 4.67 4.12
CA ALA A 113 15.44 5.01 2.93
C ALA A 113 16.19 3.79 2.38
N LYS A 114 16.83 2.99 3.24
CA LYS A 114 17.50 1.74 2.85
C LYS A 114 16.51 0.74 2.23
N ALA A 115 15.32 0.57 2.84
CA ALA A 115 14.29 -0.30 2.30
C ALA A 115 13.78 0.18 0.92
N LEU A 116 13.44 1.47 0.81
CA LEU A 116 12.90 2.09 -0.42
C LEU A 116 13.88 2.08 -1.58
N THR A 117 15.17 2.26 -1.30
CA THR A 117 16.22 2.39 -2.34
C THR A 117 16.94 1.08 -2.62
N SER A 118 16.55 -0.01 -1.96
CA SER A 118 17.16 -1.32 -2.16
C SER A 118 17.10 -1.72 -3.63
N PRO A 119 18.24 -2.03 -4.28
CA PRO A 119 18.26 -2.43 -5.68
C PRO A 119 17.74 -3.87 -5.89
N THR A 120 17.48 -4.59 -4.79
CA THR A 120 16.87 -5.92 -4.81
C THR A 120 15.62 -5.85 -5.69
N ALA A 121 15.48 -6.79 -6.64
CA ALA A 121 14.41 -6.84 -7.64
C ALA A 121 14.40 -5.77 -8.73
N GLY A 122 15.29 -4.78 -8.67
CA GLY A 122 15.29 -3.64 -9.59
C GLY A 122 14.23 -2.58 -9.31
N PHE A 123 13.39 -2.72 -8.27
CA PHE A 123 12.31 -1.77 -7.96
C PHE A 123 12.67 -0.74 -6.88
N GLY A 124 13.93 -0.63 -6.45
CA GLY A 124 14.36 0.44 -5.57
C GLY A 124 14.17 1.82 -6.21
N ILE A 125 13.53 2.75 -5.49
CA ILE A 125 13.40 4.13 -5.98
C ILE A 125 14.73 4.88 -5.81
N PRO A 126 15.00 5.95 -6.58
CA PRO A 126 16.21 6.74 -6.37
C PRO A 126 16.14 7.51 -5.05
N TRP A 127 17.29 7.82 -4.46
CA TRP A 127 17.37 8.53 -3.17
C TRP A 127 16.60 9.85 -3.14
N GLY A 128 16.56 10.57 -4.27
CA GLY A 128 15.80 11.83 -4.42
C GLY A 128 14.28 11.67 -4.23
N ALA A 129 13.76 10.45 -4.38
CA ALA A 129 12.36 10.11 -4.20
C ALA A 129 12.01 9.59 -2.80
N VAL A 130 12.99 9.39 -1.91
CA VAL A 130 12.73 9.02 -0.51
C VAL A 130 12.06 10.19 0.21
N PRO A 131 10.91 10.02 0.88
CA PRO A 131 10.23 11.09 1.61
C PRO A 131 11.19 11.81 2.57
N ARG A 132 11.25 13.14 2.45
CA ARG A 132 12.01 14.00 3.38
C ARG A 132 11.18 14.33 4.60
N SER A 133 9.88 14.51 4.40
CA SER A 133 8.92 14.76 5.46
C SER A 133 8.40 13.43 5.99
N MET A 134 8.93 13.02 7.15
CA MET A 134 8.36 11.97 7.99
C MET A 134 7.83 12.65 9.25
N GLY A 135 6.55 12.47 9.53
CA GLY A 135 5.86 13.18 10.58
C GLY A 135 4.95 12.30 11.42
N LEU A 136 4.45 12.92 12.47
CA LEU A 136 3.56 12.32 13.44
C LEU A 136 2.32 13.23 13.58
N TYR A 137 1.13 12.63 13.69
CA TYR A 137 -0.13 13.36 13.89
C TYR A 137 -1.00 12.70 14.97
N SER A 138 -1.81 13.51 15.65
CA SER A 138 -2.83 13.00 16.57
C SER A 138 -4.13 12.72 15.81
N PRO A 139 -4.88 11.65 16.12
CA PRO A 139 -6.17 11.40 15.51
C PRO A 139 -7.13 12.56 15.79
N SER A 140 -7.98 12.87 14.82
CA SER A 140 -8.89 14.02 14.82
C SER A 140 -10.21 13.65 14.12
N ALA A 141 -11.21 14.52 14.15
CA ALA A 141 -12.50 14.23 13.50
C ALA A 141 -12.38 14.04 11.97
N ASP A 142 -11.38 14.67 11.35
CA ASP A 142 -10.99 14.52 9.94
C ASP A 142 -10.04 13.34 9.69
N ARG A 143 -9.49 12.72 10.74
CA ARG A 143 -8.62 11.53 10.74
C ARG A 143 -9.05 10.58 11.85
N PRO A 144 -10.15 9.83 11.64
CA PRO A 144 -10.84 9.13 12.71
C PRO A 144 -9.96 8.06 13.36
N SER A 145 -10.33 7.69 14.59
CA SER A 145 -9.71 6.58 15.32
C SER A 145 -9.72 5.31 14.46
N GLY A 146 -8.52 4.80 14.11
CA GLY A 146 -8.34 3.62 13.28
C GLY A 146 -7.28 3.79 12.18
N GLU A 147 -7.06 5.01 11.69
CA GLU A 147 -5.96 5.32 10.77
C GLU A 147 -4.62 5.27 11.54
N GLN A 148 -3.72 4.36 11.17
CA GLN A 148 -2.41 4.21 11.80
C GLN A 148 -1.35 5.08 11.13
N GLY A 149 -1.48 5.33 9.83
CA GLY A 149 -0.59 6.18 9.07
C GLY A 149 -1.19 6.52 7.70
N ALA A 150 -0.49 7.40 6.99
CA ALA A 150 -0.79 7.74 5.61
C ALA A 150 0.45 8.27 4.88
N PHE A 151 0.66 7.78 3.67
CA PHE A 151 1.49 8.40 2.66
C PHE A 151 0.68 9.41 1.84
N THR A 152 1.11 10.67 1.84
CA THR A 152 0.45 11.76 1.11
C THR A 152 1.21 12.09 -0.16
N VAL A 153 0.59 11.82 -1.31
CA VAL A 153 1.20 12.04 -2.64
C VAL A 153 1.39 13.51 -3.00
N ASN A 154 0.54 14.40 -2.47
CA ASN A 154 0.52 15.83 -2.83
C ASN A 154 1.74 16.59 -2.30
N ASP A 155 2.28 16.17 -1.14
CA ASP A 155 3.48 16.76 -0.52
C ASP A 155 4.63 15.74 -0.39
N TRP A 156 4.41 14.52 -0.88
CA TRP A 156 5.34 13.38 -0.82
C TRP A 156 5.82 13.08 0.61
N SER A 157 4.89 13.09 1.57
CA SER A 157 5.16 12.89 3.00
C SER A 157 4.59 11.59 3.54
N LEU A 158 5.24 11.06 4.59
CA LEU A 158 4.77 9.92 5.37
C LEU A 158 4.38 10.43 6.77
N ARG A 159 3.15 10.17 7.20
CA ARG A 159 2.64 10.62 8.50
C ARG A 159 2.09 9.44 9.29
N LEU A 160 2.42 9.33 10.57
CA LEU A 160 1.93 8.25 11.43
C LEU A 160 1.15 8.78 12.61
N ASN A 161 0.21 7.98 13.09
CA ASN A 161 -0.63 8.30 14.23
C ASN A 161 0.16 8.11 15.54
N VAL A 162 0.35 9.18 16.32
CA VAL A 162 1.09 9.11 17.60
C VAL A 162 0.40 8.28 18.66
N GLY A 163 -0.92 8.10 18.53
CA GLY A 163 -1.74 7.36 19.48
C GLY A 163 -1.26 5.92 19.66
N MET A 164 -0.68 5.31 18.63
CA MET A 164 -0.16 3.94 18.71
C MET A 164 0.99 3.82 19.72
N LEU A 165 1.75 4.89 19.97
CA LEU A 165 2.91 4.88 20.86
C LEU A 165 2.57 5.18 22.32
N LYS A 166 1.34 5.58 22.62
CA LYS A 166 0.94 6.03 23.97
C LYS A 166 1.27 5.00 25.06
N ALA A 167 1.07 3.72 24.77
CA ALA A 167 1.31 2.63 25.73
C ALA A 167 2.79 2.53 26.16
N MET A 168 3.73 2.88 25.28
CA MET A 168 5.17 2.83 25.59
C MET A 168 5.55 3.73 26.76
N PHE A 169 4.87 4.87 26.92
CA PHE A 169 5.15 5.84 27.97
C PHE A 169 4.50 5.50 29.32
N GLY A 170 3.68 4.45 29.37
CA GLY A 170 3.08 3.94 30.60
C GLY A 170 3.98 2.96 31.36
N ILE A 171 5.03 2.43 30.71
CA ILE A 171 5.90 1.39 31.28
C ILE A 171 6.93 2.03 32.20
N LYS A 172 7.00 1.58 33.46
CA LYS A 172 8.00 2.06 34.42
C LYS A 172 9.36 1.42 34.19
N ALA A 173 10.43 2.12 34.57
CA ALA A 173 11.80 1.59 34.45
C ALA A 173 11.98 0.24 35.17
N SER A 174 11.30 0.05 36.31
CA SER A 174 11.30 -1.20 37.07
C SER A 174 10.47 -2.34 36.45
N GLU A 175 9.65 -2.04 35.45
CA GLU A 175 8.73 -2.98 34.81
C GLU A 175 9.25 -3.48 33.46
N VAL A 176 10.33 -2.88 32.93
CA VAL A 176 10.91 -3.29 31.65
C VAL A 176 11.34 -4.76 31.72
N ALA A 177 10.75 -5.58 30.87
CA ALA A 177 11.03 -7.01 30.81
C ALA A 177 12.49 -7.27 30.39
N PRO A 178 13.22 -8.14 31.12
CA PRO A 178 14.58 -8.51 30.76
C PRO A 178 14.61 -9.27 29.42
N GLU A 179 15.76 -9.29 28.74
CA GLU A 179 15.92 -10.04 27.48
C GLU A 179 15.65 -11.55 27.62
N SER A 180 15.82 -12.10 28.83
CA SER A 180 15.51 -13.50 29.13
C SER A 180 14.02 -13.83 29.17
N ASP A 181 13.15 -12.82 29.32
CA ASP A 181 11.69 -12.97 29.29
C ASP A 181 11.14 -12.46 27.95
N ALA A 182 11.35 -13.26 26.90
CA ALA A 182 10.99 -12.91 25.54
C ALA A 182 9.48 -12.65 25.37
N ALA A 183 8.63 -13.36 26.13
CA ALA A 183 7.18 -13.23 26.03
C ALA A 183 6.70 -11.86 26.58
N SER A 184 7.03 -11.55 27.83
CA SER A 184 6.67 -10.25 28.44
C SER A 184 7.29 -9.09 27.66
N ARG A 185 8.52 -9.27 27.16
CA ARG A 185 9.19 -8.26 26.36
C ARG A 185 8.51 -8.04 25.02
N ALA A 186 8.07 -9.10 24.34
CA ALA A 186 7.31 -9.01 23.09
C ALA A 186 6.01 -8.23 23.28
N ASP A 187 5.28 -8.48 24.36
CA ASP A 187 4.04 -7.78 24.70
C ASP A 187 4.31 -6.29 24.97
N GLN A 188 5.36 -5.96 25.71
CA GLN A 188 5.72 -4.56 26.01
C GLN A 188 6.13 -3.73 24.79
N ILE A 189 6.72 -4.36 23.77
CA ILE A 189 7.18 -3.68 22.55
C ILE A 189 6.21 -3.82 21.37
N GLU A 190 5.03 -4.42 21.56
CA GLU A 190 4.00 -4.51 20.53
C GLU A 190 3.65 -3.14 19.90
N PRO A 191 3.53 -2.03 20.65
CA PRO A 191 3.32 -0.71 20.04
C PRO A 191 4.43 -0.29 19.05
N LEU A 192 5.68 -0.70 19.31
CA LEU A 192 6.81 -0.44 18.41
C LEU A 192 6.76 -1.32 17.16
N GLN A 193 6.25 -2.55 17.29
CA GLN A 193 5.98 -3.40 16.13
C GLN A 193 4.92 -2.77 15.22
N ILE A 194 3.80 -2.29 15.79
CA ILE A 194 2.75 -1.60 15.01
C ILE A 194 3.32 -0.37 14.29
N LEU A 195 4.19 0.40 14.96
CA LEU A 195 4.89 1.51 14.33
C LEU A 195 5.75 1.06 13.14
N ALA A 196 6.55 0.00 13.30
CA ALA A 196 7.42 -0.53 12.26
C ALA A 196 6.63 -1.10 11.07
N ASP A 197 5.55 -1.83 11.34
CA ASP A 197 4.60 -2.32 10.34
C ASP A 197 4.03 -1.15 9.52
N THR A 198 3.42 -0.18 10.21
CA THR A 198 2.81 1.00 9.58
C THR A 198 3.83 1.77 8.76
N LEU A 199 5.05 1.97 9.27
CA LEU A 199 6.13 2.63 8.55
C LEU A 199 6.47 1.92 7.24
N TYR A 200 6.56 0.59 7.26
CA TYR A 200 6.89 -0.19 6.08
C TYR A 200 5.73 -0.22 5.08
N HIS A 201 4.49 -0.33 5.56
CA HIS A 201 3.25 -0.19 4.76
C HIS A 201 3.18 1.16 4.05
N GLU A 202 3.36 2.27 4.76
CA GLU A 202 3.29 3.60 4.14
C GLU A 202 4.48 3.89 3.22
N ALA A 203 5.68 3.40 3.57
CA ALA A 203 6.82 3.46 2.67
C ALA A 203 6.52 2.69 1.37
N ARG A 204 5.80 1.58 1.47
CA ARG A 204 5.42 0.81 0.30
C ARG A 204 4.56 1.60 -0.68
N HIS A 205 3.62 2.41 -0.19
CA HIS A 205 2.87 3.34 -1.04
C HIS A 205 3.79 4.33 -1.77
N CYS A 206 4.81 4.88 -1.10
CA CYS A 206 5.78 5.75 -1.76
C CYS A 206 6.45 5.09 -2.98
N GLN A 207 6.90 3.83 -2.83
CA GLN A 207 7.50 3.07 -3.92
C GLN A 207 6.52 2.79 -5.05
N GLN A 208 5.29 2.36 -4.73
CA GLN A 208 4.23 2.12 -5.72
C GLN A 208 3.93 3.37 -6.56
N TRP A 209 3.68 4.51 -5.90
CA TRP A 209 3.34 5.76 -6.55
C TRP A 209 4.47 6.27 -7.45
N PHE A 210 5.73 6.14 -7.02
CA PHE A 210 6.88 6.51 -7.84
C PHE A 210 6.89 5.75 -9.17
N TRP A 211 6.73 4.43 -9.13
CA TRP A 211 6.77 3.60 -10.34
C TRP A 211 5.51 3.70 -11.19
N VAL A 212 4.35 3.94 -10.57
CA VAL A 212 3.11 4.28 -11.29
C VAL A 212 3.30 5.58 -12.07
N TYR A 213 3.87 6.62 -11.47
CA TYR A 213 4.20 7.87 -12.16
C TYR A 213 5.17 7.65 -13.32
N ALA A 214 6.24 6.89 -13.09
CA ALA A 214 7.20 6.55 -14.14
C ALA A 214 6.51 5.85 -15.33
N LEU A 215 5.63 4.88 -15.07
CA LEU A 215 4.92 4.14 -16.11
C LEU A 215 4.02 5.04 -16.96
N VAL A 216 3.16 5.86 -16.32
CA VAL A 216 2.18 6.68 -17.04
C VAL A 216 2.84 7.83 -17.81
N GLN A 217 3.99 8.33 -17.34
CA GLN A 217 4.72 9.43 -17.98
C GLN A 217 5.61 8.94 -19.14
N GLN A 218 6.30 7.81 -18.98
CA GLN A 218 7.23 7.31 -20.00
C GLN A 218 6.53 6.49 -21.08
N TYR A 219 5.40 5.84 -20.76
CA TYR A 219 4.64 5.00 -21.68
C TYR A 219 3.15 5.38 -21.73
N PRO A 220 2.83 6.63 -22.11
CA PRO A 220 1.44 7.10 -22.18
C PRO A 220 0.59 6.28 -23.16
N ASP A 221 1.20 5.71 -24.19
CA ASP A 221 0.56 4.85 -25.18
C ASP A 221 0.11 3.48 -24.63
N ASN A 222 0.51 3.13 -23.41
CA ASN A 222 -0.07 2.01 -22.67
C ASN A 222 -1.53 2.26 -22.26
N PHE A 223 -1.99 3.51 -22.31
CA PHE A 223 -3.30 3.96 -21.82
C PHE A 223 -4.09 4.73 -22.90
N PRO A 224 -4.37 4.11 -24.06
CA PRO A 224 -4.94 4.81 -25.22
C PRO A 224 -6.31 5.43 -24.94
N ASP A 225 -7.11 4.81 -24.06
CA ASP A 225 -8.46 5.26 -23.74
C ASP A 225 -8.50 6.30 -22.60
N THR A 226 -7.37 6.58 -21.96
CA THR A 226 -7.25 7.55 -20.85
C THR A 226 -6.02 8.45 -21.08
N PRO A 227 -6.00 9.26 -22.14
CA PRO A 227 -4.79 9.99 -22.56
C PRO A 227 -4.31 11.03 -21.55
N ASN A 228 -5.19 11.49 -20.65
CA ASN A 228 -4.85 12.46 -19.61
C ASN A 228 -4.10 11.86 -18.41
N ILE A 229 -4.01 10.52 -18.32
CA ILE A 229 -3.33 9.84 -17.21
C ILE A 229 -1.84 10.21 -17.10
N ALA A 230 -1.20 10.58 -18.21
CA ALA A 230 0.20 11.01 -18.21
C ALA A 230 0.42 12.40 -17.57
N GLN A 231 -0.63 13.23 -17.54
CA GLN A 231 -0.59 14.58 -16.94
C GLN A 231 -0.97 14.56 -15.45
N TRP A 232 -1.60 13.48 -15.00
CA TRP A 232 -2.08 13.30 -13.63
C TRP A 232 -1.00 13.44 -12.54
N PRO A 233 0.22 12.89 -12.67
CA PRO A 233 1.26 13.06 -11.66
C PRO A 233 1.58 14.54 -11.36
N THR A 234 1.74 15.36 -12.40
CA THR A 234 2.02 16.80 -12.27
C THR A 234 0.83 17.55 -11.64
N ALA A 235 -0.40 17.16 -11.98
CA ALA A 235 -1.60 17.77 -11.41
C ALA A 235 -1.72 17.49 -9.90
N LEU A 236 -1.37 16.29 -9.45
CA LEU A 236 -1.35 15.94 -8.03
C LEU A 236 -0.29 16.73 -7.25
N ALA A 237 0.95 16.79 -7.76
CA ALA A 237 2.02 17.54 -7.11
C ALA A 237 1.69 19.04 -6.98
N SER A 238 1.04 19.62 -8.00
CA SER A 238 0.70 21.05 -8.02
C SER A 238 -0.31 21.48 -6.93
N GLY A 239 -1.02 20.54 -6.30
CA GLY A 239 -2.01 20.81 -5.25
C GLY A 239 -1.42 21.12 -3.86
N GLY A 240 -0.11 20.90 -3.67
CA GLY A 240 0.56 20.94 -2.36
C GLY A 240 1.15 22.28 -1.90
N LYS A 241 0.84 23.41 -2.56
CA LYS A 241 1.45 24.72 -2.23
C LYS A 241 1.06 25.24 -0.83
N GLN A 242 1.73 24.77 0.20
CA GLN A 242 1.81 25.43 1.50
C GLN A 242 3.27 25.85 1.77
N ASN A 243 3.50 27.15 1.84
CA ASN A 243 4.63 27.81 2.52
C ASN A 243 6.05 27.33 2.16
N ASN A 244 6.61 27.81 1.04
CA ASN A 244 8.06 27.93 0.76
C ASN A 244 8.97 26.68 0.95
N GLN A 245 8.43 25.49 1.21
CA GLN A 245 9.19 24.26 1.13
C GLN A 245 9.28 23.87 -0.35
N VAL A 246 10.49 23.54 -0.80
CA VAL A 246 10.70 22.93 -2.13
C VAL A 246 9.79 21.72 -2.21
N ASP A 247 8.78 21.81 -3.08
CA ASP A 247 7.77 20.79 -3.28
C ASP A 247 8.46 19.50 -3.75
N GLN A 248 8.67 18.58 -2.80
CA GLN A 248 9.31 17.31 -3.07
C GLN A 248 8.48 16.52 -4.09
N ALA A 249 7.14 16.62 -4.05
CA ALA A 249 6.29 15.92 -4.98
C ALA A 249 6.59 16.31 -6.43
N GLN A 250 6.77 17.61 -6.71
CA GLN A 250 7.13 18.07 -8.06
C GLN A 250 8.52 17.57 -8.51
N SER A 251 9.48 17.52 -7.58
CA SER A 251 10.81 16.98 -7.86
C SER A 251 10.76 15.48 -8.16
N VAL A 252 9.93 14.76 -7.41
CA VAL A 252 9.69 13.32 -7.60
C VAL A 252 9.02 13.05 -8.94
N VAL A 253 8.00 13.81 -9.31
CA VAL A 253 7.32 13.68 -10.61
C VAL A 253 8.32 13.86 -11.77
N THR A 254 9.23 14.82 -11.64
CA THR A 254 10.28 15.06 -12.64
C THR A 254 11.27 13.89 -12.71
N LEU A 255 11.64 13.34 -11.54
CA LEU A 255 12.54 12.19 -11.44
C LEU A 255 11.90 10.91 -11.99
N ALA A 256 10.64 10.63 -11.65
CA ALA A 256 9.89 9.47 -12.14
C ALA A 256 9.76 9.48 -13.67
N ALA A 257 9.58 10.65 -14.28
CA ALA A 257 9.52 10.81 -15.73
C ALA A 257 10.82 10.42 -16.47
N SER A 258 11.96 10.38 -15.78
CA SER A 258 13.27 10.09 -16.38
C SER A 258 13.96 8.84 -15.86
N GLN A 259 13.54 8.31 -14.70
CA GLN A 259 14.12 7.11 -14.11
C GLN A 259 13.74 5.87 -14.95
N PRO A 260 14.70 5.10 -15.49
CA PRO A 260 14.38 3.90 -16.25
C PRO A 260 13.47 2.95 -15.46
N ILE A 261 12.32 2.61 -16.06
CA ILE A 261 11.40 1.66 -15.44
C ILE A 261 11.98 0.24 -15.50
N PRO A 262 11.81 -0.58 -14.45
CA PRO A 262 12.16 -1.99 -14.52
C PRO A 262 11.38 -2.68 -15.64
N THR A 263 12.05 -3.60 -16.35
CA THR A 263 11.53 -4.20 -17.58
C THR A 263 10.81 -5.52 -17.38
N ASP A 264 10.67 -5.98 -16.13
CA ASP A 264 9.94 -7.21 -15.81
C ASP A 264 8.46 -7.10 -16.26
N PRO A 265 8.00 -7.92 -17.22
CA PRO A 265 6.67 -7.78 -17.78
C PRO A 265 5.54 -7.99 -16.77
N LEU A 266 5.74 -8.86 -15.77
CA LEU A 266 4.71 -9.17 -14.77
C LEU A 266 4.51 -8.00 -13.82
N ALA A 267 5.59 -7.45 -13.27
CA ALA A 267 5.54 -6.29 -12.42
C ALA A 267 5.03 -5.04 -13.16
N LEU A 268 5.41 -4.86 -14.44
CA LEU A 268 4.86 -3.79 -15.27
C LEU A 268 3.33 -3.96 -15.48
N ALA A 269 2.84 -5.19 -15.61
CA ALA A 269 1.40 -5.45 -15.71
C ALA A 269 0.68 -5.10 -14.39
N SER A 270 1.29 -5.38 -13.25
CA SER A 270 0.78 -4.96 -11.93
C SER A 270 0.77 -3.44 -11.77
N LEU A 271 1.86 -2.77 -12.16
CA LEU A 271 1.94 -1.31 -12.17
C LEU A 271 0.85 -0.70 -13.04
N LYS A 272 0.59 -1.27 -14.21
CA LYS A 272 -0.49 -0.81 -15.10
C LYS A 272 -1.87 -0.93 -14.44
N ARG A 273 -2.14 -2.04 -13.75
CA ARG A 273 -3.39 -2.27 -13.00
C ARG A 273 -3.54 -1.28 -11.84
N MET A 274 -2.47 -1.05 -11.08
CA MET A 274 -2.48 -0.04 -10.01
C MET A 274 -2.68 1.37 -10.59
N ALA A 275 -2.03 1.70 -11.71
CA ALA A 275 -2.14 3.00 -12.34
C ALA A 275 -3.59 3.35 -12.74
N VAL A 276 -4.33 2.43 -13.37
CA VAL A 276 -5.73 2.70 -13.74
C VAL A 276 -6.64 2.83 -12.51
N GLY A 277 -6.40 2.02 -11.47
CA GLY A 277 -7.16 2.08 -10.23
C GLY A 277 -6.91 3.38 -9.44
N LEU A 278 -5.64 3.74 -9.25
CA LEU A 278 -5.22 4.97 -8.55
C LEU A 278 -5.63 6.24 -9.31
N TYR A 279 -5.60 6.20 -10.65
CA TYR A 279 -6.05 7.32 -11.46
C TYR A 279 -7.55 7.55 -11.29
N LEU A 280 -8.37 6.50 -11.43
CA LEU A 280 -9.81 6.60 -11.20
C LEU A 280 -10.13 7.04 -9.77
N TYR A 281 -9.43 6.47 -8.78
CA TYR A 281 -9.54 6.87 -7.38
C TYR A 281 -9.31 8.37 -7.19
N THR A 282 -8.26 8.92 -7.81
CA THR A 282 -7.97 10.35 -7.71
C THR A 282 -9.02 11.21 -8.39
N LEU A 283 -9.48 10.83 -9.59
CA LEU A 283 -10.56 11.53 -10.27
C LEU A 283 -11.84 11.54 -9.40
N ASN A 284 -12.12 10.44 -8.70
CA ASN A 284 -13.27 10.35 -7.79
C ASN A 284 -13.12 11.27 -6.57
N ILE A 285 -11.92 11.35 -5.97
CA ILE A 285 -11.61 12.33 -4.91
C ILE A 285 -11.84 13.75 -5.42
N TRP A 286 -11.36 14.08 -6.62
CA TRP A 286 -11.54 15.42 -7.19
C TRP A 286 -13.02 15.74 -7.44
N ARG A 287 -13.82 14.75 -7.86
CA ARG A 287 -15.27 14.90 -8.04
C ARG A 287 -16.00 15.20 -6.73
N TYR A 288 -15.63 14.52 -5.64
CA TYR A 288 -16.32 14.58 -4.35
C TYR A 288 -15.55 15.35 -3.26
N ASN A 289 -14.63 16.22 -3.66
CA ASN A 289 -13.85 17.00 -2.71
C ASN A 289 -14.77 17.90 -1.88
N LYS A 290 -14.58 17.87 -0.54
CA LYS A 290 -15.39 18.62 0.44
C LYS A 290 -15.37 20.14 0.21
N ALA A 291 -14.31 20.68 -0.37
CA ALA A 291 -14.19 22.10 -0.73
C ALA A 291 -14.86 22.46 -2.07
N GLY A 292 -15.53 21.50 -2.70
CA GLY A 292 -16.09 21.62 -4.05
C GLY A 292 -15.26 20.85 -5.07
N VAL A 293 -15.85 20.58 -6.24
CA VAL A 293 -15.22 19.83 -7.33
C VAL A 293 -13.86 20.44 -7.67
N HIS A 294 -12.81 19.62 -7.66
CA HIS A 294 -11.47 20.00 -8.09
C HIS A 294 -11.29 19.69 -9.58
N TYR A 295 -10.85 20.69 -10.34
CA TYR A 295 -10.52 20.54 -11.75
C TYR A 295 -9.00 20.57 -11.91
N PRO A 296 -8.35 19.45 -12.27
CA PRO A 296 -6.92 19.47 -12.58
C PRO A 296 -6.66 20.31 -13.84
N PRO A 297 -5.43 20.79 -14.10
CA PRO A 297 -5.14 21.69 -15.23
C PRO A 297 -5.56 21.20 -16.62
N PHE A 298 -5.70 19.89 -16.82
CA PHE A 298 -6.11 19.26 -18.08
C PHE A 298 -7.62 19.03 -18.20
N ILE A 299 -8.42 19.46 -17.21
CA ILE A 299 -9.88 19.39 -17.19
C ILE A 299 -10.42 20.77 -16.81
N ARG A 300 -11.36 21.31 -17.58
CA ARG A 300 -11.89 22.68 -17.40
C ARG A 300 -13.34 22.72 -16.95
N THR A 301 -14.08 21.64 -17.14
CA THR A 301 -15.52 21.59 -16.87
C THR A 301 -15.93 20.30 -16.16
N THR A 302 -17.08 20.34 -15.49
CA THR A 302 -17.71 19.13 -14.90
C THR A 302 -17.94 18.06 -15.95
N ARG A 303 -18.38 18.45 -17.15
CA ARG A 303 -18.60 17.51 -18.25
C ARG A 303 -17.31 16.81 -18.66
N GLU A 304 -16.21 17.55 -18.81
CA GLU A 304 -14.90 16.96 -19.13
C GLU A 304 -14.43 16.00 -18.02
N LEU A 305 -14.68 16.35 -16.75
CA LEU A 305 -14.37 15.49 -15.60
C LEU A 305 -15.19 14.19 -15.64
N ASP A 306 -16.50 14.28 -15.83
CA ASP A 306 -17.38 13.11 -15.91
C ASP A 306 -17.02 12.22 -17.11
N GLU A 307 -16.65 12.81 -18.25
CA GLU A 307 -16.18 12.07 -19.41
C GLU A 307 -14.84 11.35 -19.16
N GLU A 308 -13.89 11.99 -18.45
CA GLU A 308 -12.63 11.36 -18.05
C GLU A 308 -12.87 10.22 -17.05
N ILE A 309 -13.72 10.43 -16.04
CA ILE A 309 -14.11 9.40 -15.07
C ILE A 309 -14.75 8.22 -15.78
N ARG A 310 -15.64 8.46 -16.75
CA ARG A 310 -16.28 7.39 -17.52
C ARG A 310 -15.25 6.56 -18.30
N ARG A 311 -14.27 7.21 -18.93
CA ARG A 311 -13.18 6.53 -19.64
C ARG A 311 -12.29 5.72 -18.69
N ALA A 312 -11.85 6.35 -17.60
CA ALA A 312 -11.02 5.70 -16.58
C ALA A 312 -11.74 4.50 -15.92
N ARG A 313 -13.04 4.63 -15.64
CA ARG A 313 -13.86 3.55 -15.09
C ARG A 313 -13.98 2.37 -16.06
N ALA A 314 -14.25 2.63 -17.33
CA ALA A 314 -14.33 1.55 -18.33
C ALA A 314 -13.00 0.80 -18.46
N HIS A 315 -11.88 1.53 -18.46
CA HIS A 315 -10.54 0.94 -18.52
C HIS A 315 -10.20 0.14 -17.25
N ALA A 316 -10.57 0.64 -16.07
CA ALA A 316 -10.38 -0.07 -14.80
C ALA A 316 -11.21 -1.36 -14.75
N ILE A 317 -12.48 -1.35 -15.18
CA ILE A 317 -13.31 -2.56 -15.26
C ILE A 317 -12.64 -3.61 -16.16
N ASP A 318 -12.17 -3.19 -17.35
CA ASP A 318 -11.55 -4.11 -18.30
C ASP A 318 -10.26 -4.75 -17.75
N LEU A 319 -9.41 -3.98 -17.08
CA LEU A 319 -8.13 -4.48 -16.56
C LEU A 319 -8.24 -5.22 -15.21
N LEU A 320 -9.28 -4.97 -14.43
CA LEU A 320 -9.44 -5.49 -13.06
C LEU A 320 -10.50 -6.60 -12.92
N GLN A 321 -11.16 -7.00 -14.01
CA GLN A 321 -12.22 -8.04 -14.01
C GLN A 321 -11.77 -9.47 -13.64
N HIS A 322 -10.46 -9.77 -13.65
CA HIS A 322 -9.93 -11.12 -13.34
C HIS A 322 -8.75 -11.07 -12.38
N VAL A 323 -8.81 -10.16 -11.42
CA VAL A 323 -7.64 -9.72 -10.68
C VAL A 323 -7.81 -9.88 -9.16
N GLY A 324 -9.06 -9.93 -8.68
CA GLY A 324 -9.37 -10.22 -7.29
C GLY A 324 -9.08 -11.67 -6.91
N VAL A 325 -9.27 -11.99 -5.63
CA VAL A 325 -9.06 -13.33 -5.06
C VAL A 325 -9.85 -14.37 -5.86
N GLY A 326 -9.21 -15.43 -6.32
CA GLY A 326 -9.90 -16.45 -7.12
C GLY A 326 -10.08 -16.08 -8.60
N GLY A 327 -9.50 -14.97 -9.07
CA GLY A 327 -9.67 -14.47 -10.43
C GLY A 327 -11.00 -13.73 -10.57
N THR A 328 -11.55 -13.28 -9.45
CA THR A 328 -12.80 -12.55 -9.36
C THR A 328 -12.64 -11.11 -9.86
N PRO A 329 -13.72 -10.47 -10.31
CA PRO A 329 -13.68 -9.05 -10.63
C PRO A 329 -13.54 -8.21 -9.36
N ILE A 330 -12.71 -7.16 -9.43
CA ILE A 330 -12.73 -6.10 -8.43
C ILE A 330 -13.95 -5.21 -8.70
N ASP A 331 -14.74 -4.93 -7.66
CA ASP A 331 -15.78 -3.89 -7.71
C ASP A 331 -15.11 -2.51 -7.78
N VAL A 332 -14.95 -2.00 -9.01
CA VAL A 332 -14.26 -0.75 -9.29
C VAL A 332 -14.94 0.45 -8.64
N ASP A 333 -16.26 0.44 -8.50
CA ASP A 333 -17.00 1.56 -7.90
C ASP A 333 -16.83 1.57 -6.37
N ALA A 334 -16.88 0.40 -5.75
CA ALA A 334 -16.56 0.24 -4.34
C ALA A 334 -15.11 0.65 -4.03
N MET A 335 -14.17 0.20 -4.86
CA MET A 335 -12.74 0.43 -4.72
C MET A 335 -12.42 1.93 -4.61
N VAL A 336 -13.11 2.78 -5.38
CA VAL A 336 -12.80 4.22 -5.45
C VAL A 336 -13.69 5.11 -4.59
N ALA A 337 -14.73 4.54 -3.97
CA ALA A 337 -15.67 5.32 -3.16
C ALA A 337 -14.97 5.95 -1.95
N GLU A 338 -15.25 7.25 -1.73
CA GLU A 338 -14.75 8.01 -0.58
C GLU A 338 -15.90 8.81 0.06
N PRO A 339 -16.13 8.71 1.39
CA PRO A 339 -15.51 7.74 2.28
C PRO A 339 -15.82 6.30 1.87
N SER A 340 -14.88 5.38 2.09
CA SER A 340 -15.12 3.94 1.86
C SER A 340 -16.35 3.48 2.64
N ARG A 341 -17.22 2.66 2.02
CA ARG A 341 -18.48 2.22 2.67
C ARG A 341 -18.21 1.31 3.88
N CYS A 342 -17.10 0.58 3.83
CA CYS A 342 -16.57 -0.23 4.90
C CYS A 342 -15.05 -0.27 4.82
N TYR A 343 -14.41 -0.71 5.91
CA TYR A 343 -12.98 -1.03 5.90
C TYR A 343 -12.62 -2.07 4.83
N CYS A 344 -13.53 -3.01 4.54
CA CYS A 344 -13.37 -3.99 3.48
C CYS A 344 -13.19 -3.39 2.07
N ASP A 345 -13.89 -2.29 1.75
CA ASP A 345 -13.77 -1.63 0.44
C ASP A 345 -12.40 -0.96 0.30
N TYR A 346 -11.87 -0.40 1.39
CA TYR A 346 -10.51 0.13 1.45
C TYR A 346 -9.47 -0.99 1.27
N THR A 347 -9.56 -2.05 2.06
CA THR A 347 -8.58 -3.15 2.00
C THR A 347 -8.67 -3.97 0.71
N ALA A 348 -9.77 -3.91 -0.04
CA ALA A 348 -9.94 -4.56 -1.35
C ALA A 348 -9.22 -3.83 -2.50
N ARG A 349 -8.56 -2.69 -2.24
CA ARG A 349 -7.80 -1.95 -3.24
C ARG A 349 -6.51 -2.70 -3.61
N PRO A 350 -6.15 -2.76 -4.89
CA PRO A 350 -4.89 -3.34 -5.34
C PRO A 350 -3.64 -2.89 -4.62
N TRP A 351 -3.44 -1.58 -4.52
CA TRP A 351 -2.26 -1.00 -3.90
C TRP A 351 -2.24 -1.21 -2.38
N GLU A 352 -3.41 -1.36 -1.75
CA GLU A 352 -3.52 -1.66 -0.32
C GLU A 352 -3.14 -3.11 -0.02
N ASN A 353 -3.59 -4.09 -0.82
CA ASN A 353 -3.14 -5.48 -0.68
C ASN A 353 -1.60 -5.56 -0.64
N ASP A 354 -0.96 -4.83 -1.56
CA ASP A 354 0.50 -4.74 -1.64
C ASP A 354 1.15 -4.15 -0.39
N ALA A 355 0.65 -3.02 0.10
CA ALA A 355 1.14 -2.41 1.32
C ALA A 355 0.90 -3.29 2.57
N PHE A 356 -0.30 -3.88 2.72
CA PHE A 356 -0.63 -4.75 3.84
C PHE A 356 0.26 -5.99 3.90
N PHE A 357 0.48 -6.64 2.76
CA PHE A 357 1.38 -7.80 2.71
C PHE A 357 2.80 -7.44 3.15
N CYS A 358 3.30 -6.28 2.71
CA CYS A 358 4.62 -5.80 3.11
C CYS A 358 4.68 -5.55 4.62
N GLY A 359 3.63 -4.93 5.19
CA GLY A 359 3.47 -4.73 6.62
C GLY A 359 3.43 -6.05 7.42
N GLU A 360 2.58 -6.99 7.01
CA GLU A 360 2.46 -8.33 7.61
C GLU A 360 3.79 -9.10 7.57
N THR A 361 4.53 -8.99 6.47
CA THR A 361 5.86 -9.59 6.30
C THR A 361 6.90 -8.96 7.24
N ALA A 362 6.92 -7.63 7.36
CA ALA A 362 7.78 -6.93 8.31
C ALA A 362 7.46 -7.33 9.76
N THR A 363 6.18 -7.46 10.10
CA THR A 363 5.69 -7.97 11.38
C THR A 363 6.13 -9.41 11.64
N ALA A 364 6.07 -10.29 10.64
CA ALA A 364 6.54 -11.67 10.77
C ALA A 364 8.05 -11.73 11.12
N TYR A 365 8.88 -10.98 10.39
CA TYR A 365 10.32 -10.89 10.68
C TYR A 365 10.63 -10.22 12.02
N TRP A 366 9.86 -9.20 12.41
CA TRP A 366 9.98 -8.61 13.75
C TRP A 366 9.75 -9.69 14.82
N LYS A 367 8.66 -10.43 14.72
CA LYS A 367 8.27 -11.48 15.68
C LYS A 367 9.33 -12.57 15.78
N SER A 368 9.86 -13.06 14.66
CA SER A 368 10.93 -14.06 14.65
C SER A 368 12.27 -13.50 15.15
N THR A 369 12.49 -12.18 15.09
CA THR A 369 13.72 -11.55 15.61
C THR A 369 13.64 -11.38 17.13
N VAL A 370 12.46 -11.03 17.66
CA VAL A 370 12.23 -10.92 19.11
C VAL A 370 12.25 -12.29 19.79
N ASP A 371 11.63 -13.29 19.17
CA ASP A 371 11.64 -14.68 19.63
C ASP A 371 12.15 -15.59 18.51
N PRO A 372 13.44 -15.97 18.53
CA PRO A 372 14.02 -16.87 17.54
C PRO A 372 13.43 -18.29 17.53
N HIS A 373 12.68 -18.68 18.56
CA HIS A 373 11.98 -19.96 18.61
C HIS A 373 10.59 -19.89 17.97
N ARG A 374 10.08 -18.68 17.72
CA ARG A 374 8.84 -18.49 16.99
C ARG A 374 9.05 -18.78 15.51
N ALA A 375 8.19 -19.63 14.95
CA ALA A 375 8.19 -19.88 13.52
C ALA A 375 7.96 -18.58 12.74
N LEU A 376 8.72 -18.42 11.65
CA LEU A 376 8.52 -17.33 10.70
C LEU A 376 7.20 -17.56 9.95
N ASP A 377 6.16 -16.83 10.36
CA ASP A 377 4.81 -16.89 9.77
C ASP A 377 4.68 -15.87 8.65
N ILE A 378 5.25 -16.21 7.49
CA ILE A 378 5.12 -15.45 6.25
C ILE A 378 4.12 -16.12 5.32
N HIS A 379 3.56 -15.33 4.41
CA HIS A 379 2.59 -15.80 3.42
C HIS A 379 3.16 -16.90 2.52
N GLU A 380 2.31 -17.87 2.18
CA GLU A 380 2.61 -18.87 1.16
C GLU A 380 2.67 -18.24 -0.24
N SER A 381 3.21 -18.98 -1.20
CA SER A 381 3.09 -18.63 -2.62
C SER A 381 1.63 -18.43 -3.00
N ASP A 382 1.34 -17.36 -3.73
CA ASP A 382 0.01 -17.00 -4.22
C ASP A 382 -1.00 -16.50 -3.17
N GLN A 383 -0.58 -16.32 -1.91
CA GLN A 383 -1.45 -15.84 -0.84
C GLN A 383 -1.55 -14.30 -0.80
N CYS A 384 -2.76 -13.80 -0.56
CA CYS A 384 -3.02 -12.38 -0.33
C CYS A 384 -2.59 -11.91 1.05
N SER A 385 -2.57 -10.59 1.23
CA SER A 385 -2.62 -10.06 2.58
C SER A 385 -3.90 -10.53 3.26
N ARG A 386 -3.87 -10.76 4.57
CA ARG A 386 -5.06 -11.27 5.29
C ARG A 386 -6.21 -10.26 5.20
N ALA A 387 -5.90 -8.97 5.20
CA ALA A 387 -6.87 -7.89 5.02
C ALA A 387 -7.64 -8.01 3.68
N TYR A 388 -6.94 -8.36 2.60
CA TYR A 388 -7.54 -8.53 1.28
C TYR A 388 -8.41 -9.80 1.21
N GLU A 389 -7.97 -10.92 1.82
CA GLU A 389 -8.78 -12.15 1.89
C GLU A 389 -10.06 -11.94 2.70
N LEU A 390 -9.98 -11.19 3.81
CA LEU A 390 -11.14 -10.83 4.62
C LEU A 390 -12.13 -9.95 3.84
N ALA A 391 -11.63 -9.02 3.03
CA ALA A 391 -12.48 -8.19 2.18
C ALA A 391 -13.24 -9.01 1.13
N ASP A 392 -12.55 -9.94 0.47
CA ASP A 392 -13.18 -10.87 -0.50
C ASP A 392 -14.22 -11.77 0.17
N ALA A 393 -13.90 -12.34 1.34
CA ALA A 393 -14.84 -13.17 2.10
C ALA A 393 -16.10 -12.39 2.49
N HIS A 394 -15.94 -11.12 2.88
CA HIS A 394 -17.04 -10.22 3.18
C HIS A 394 -17.92 -9.95 1.95
N GLN A 395 -17.30 -9.61 0.80
CA GLN A 395 -18.01 -9.39 -0.46
C GLN A 395 -18.81 -10.63 -0.89
N LYS A 396 -18.20 -11.82 -0.86
CA LYS A 396 -18.88 -13.09 -1.16
C LYS A 396 -20.09 -13.34 -0.25
N LYS A 397 -19.99 -12.97 1.03
CA LYS A 397 -21.11 -13.09 1.97
C LYS A 397 -22.24 -12.12 1.60
N LEU A 398 -21.94 -10.87 1.26
CA LEU A 398 -22.94 -9.89 0.83
C LEU A 398 -23.67 -10.34 -0.44
N THR A 399 -22.94 -10.85 -1.44
CA THR A 399 -23.55 -11.37 -2.68
C THR A 399 -24.52 -12.52 -2.38
N ARG A 400 -24.11 -13.51 -1.58
CA ARG A 400 -25.00 -14.62 -1.20
C ARG A 400 -26.26 -14.17 -0.46
N LEU A 401 -26.15 -13.14 0.38
CA LEU A 401 -27.30 -12.58 1.10
C LEU A 401 -28.24 -11.83 0.15
N ALA A 402 -27.71 -11.08 -0.81
CA ALA A 402 -28.51 -10.42 -1.84
C ALA A 402 -29.23 -11.43 -2.74
N ASP A 403 -28.54 -12.49 -3.18
CA ASP A 403 -29.13 -13.56 -3.97
C ASP A 403 -30.25 -14.29 -3.21
N ALA A 404 -30.03 -14.57 -1.92
CA ALA A 404 -31.04 -15.19 -1.06
C ALA A 404 -32.26 -14.28 -0.79
N ALA A 405 -32.06 -12.95 -0.75
CA ALA A 405 -33.15 -11.99 -0.63
C ALA A 405 -33.92 -11.83 -1.94
N GLY A 406 -33.23 -11.82 -3.09
CA GLY A 406 -33.84 -11.80 -4.42
C GLY A 406 -34.63 -13.07 -4.75
N ALA A 407 -34.17 -14.23 -4.30
CA ALA A 407 -34.91 -15.49 -4.44
C ALA A 407 -36.21 -15.50 -3.62
N ARG A 408 -36.22 -14.86 -2.43
CA ARG A 408 -37.43 -14.76 -1.59
C ARG A 408 -38.47 -13.79 -2.14
N THR A 409 -38.06 -12.75 -2.87
CA THR A 409 -39.00 -11.82 -3.51
C THR A 409 -39.58 -12.39 -4.80
N SER A 410 -38.85 -13.25 -5.54
CA SER A 410 -39.38 -13.96 -6.70
C SER A 410 -40.35 -15.10 -6.35
N ASP A 411 -40.25 -15.70 -5.17
CA ASP A 411 -41.21 -16.72 -4.70
C ASP A 411 -42.51 -16.11 -4.14
N SER A 412 -42.52 -14.81 -3.85
CA SER A 412 -43.74 -14.10 -3.40
C SER A 412 -44.63 -13.57 -4.53
N SER A 413 -44.22 -13.69 -5.80
CA SER A 413 -44.98 -13.18 -6.96
C SER A 413 -45.60 -14.28 -7.84
N SER A 414 -45.50 -15.55 -7.46
CA SER A 414 -46.05 -16.70 -8.21
C SER A 414 -47.32 -17.31 -7.60
N GLY A 415 -47.93 -16.67 -6.61
CA GLY A 415 -49.05 -17.23 -5.83
C GLY A 415 -50.27 -16.33 -5.71
N GLU A 416 -50.81 -15.80 -6.81
CA GLU A 416 -52.19 -15.26 -6.82
C GLU A 416 -52.77 -15.26 -8.24
N SER A 417 -53.20 -16.45 -8.67
CA SER A 417 -54.27 -16.59 -9.67
C SER A 417 -55.08 -17.84 -9.35
N GLN A 418 -56.19 -17.63 -8.66
CA GLN A 418 -57.39 -18.47 -8.69
C GLN A 418 -58.61 -17.59 -8.40
#